data_AF-A0A7L2I8R5-F1
#
_entry.id   AF-A0A7L2I8R5-F1
#
_cell.length_a   1.000
_cell.length_b   1.000
_cell.length_c   1.000
_cell.angle_alpha   90.00
_cell.angle_beta   90.00
_cell.angle_gamma   90.00
#
_symmetry.space_group_name_H-M   'P 1'
#
loop_
_entity.id
_entity.type
_entity.pdbx_description
1 polymer ?
#
loop_
_entity_poly.entity_id
_entity_poly.type
_entity_poly.pdbx_seq_one_letter_code
_entity_poly.pdbx_strand_id
1 'polypeptide(L)'
;VKKQILDEEIYCSPEATVLLASYAVQAKYGDYDPSFHEPGFLAHDELLPKRVLRQYQLTAEMWEEKITAWYAEHRGIARDEAEMNYLKIAQDLEMYGVNYFPIAQNKNHTDLLLGVDAKGIHIYSINNRFSPNKSFEWSAIRNISYSEKELTIKPLDKKAEVFKFFSSQLKVNKLILQLCIGNHDLFMRRRKVDSVEIQQMKAQAREEKARKKMENQRLAREKQLREEAERAKEELERRLFQLEDEARQANEALIRSQEAAELLAEKAQIAEEEAKLLAQNAAEAEQERQRLEITALKTEEEKRLMEQKMREAELLAVKLVKESDRRAKEAEHLRQDLHEAREAEQKAKQKLLDITRLNYPHMVKYPQYSPTDTRDANFDKGSIKLDLKDIDLKRLSFEIERERLDYLEKSRKFEDRLEELKSEIHALKLEEKQSGLYS
;
A
#
# COMPACT_ATOMS: atom_id res chain seq x y z
N VAL A 1 -8.20 -14.38 28.53
CA VAL A 1 -6.76 -14.14 28.34
C VAL A 1 -6.45 -12.66 28.20
N LYS A 2 -6.68 -11.97 27.05
CA LYS A 2 -6.35 -10.53 26.91
C LYS A 2 -6.81 -9.67 28.09
N LYS A 3 -8.09 -9.77 28.44
CA LYS A 3 -8.67 -9.06 29.59
C LYS A 3 -7.94 -9.36 30.91
N GLN A 4 -7.60 -10.62 31.18
CA GLN A 4 -6.90 -11.03 32.40
C GLN A 4 -5.46 -10.49 32.48
N ILE A 5 -4.81 -10.30 31.33
CA ILE A 5 -3.49 -9.66 31.26
C ILE A 5 -3.63 -8.16 31.55
N LEU A 6 -4.61 -7.49 30.93
CA LEU A 6 -4.87 -6.05 31.13
C LEU A 6 -5.33 -5.73 32.57
N ASP A 7 -6.19 -6.58 33.14
CA ASP A 7 -6.68 -6.50 34.52
C ASP A 7 -5.62 -6.95 35.56
N GLU A 8 -4.42 -7.35 35.12
CA GLU A 8 -3.29 -7.79 35.95
C GLU A 8 -3.56 -9.07 36.76
N GLU A 9 -4.54 -9.87 36.37
CA GLU A 9 -4.78 -11.21 36.91
C GLU A 9 -3.67 -12.19 36.50
N ILE A 10 -3.16 -12.05 35.27
CA ILE A 10 -2.02 -12.78 34.72
C ILE A 10 -0.87 -11.78 34.58
N TYR A 11 0.24 -12.04 35.27
CA TYR A 11 1.44 -11.25 35.07
C TYR A 11 1.98 -11.46 33.65
N CYS A 12 2.33 -10.36 33.00
CA CYS A 12 3.00 -10.35 31.71
C CYS A 12 4.17 -9.37 31.78
N SER A 13 5.32 -9.75 31.22
CA SER A 13 6.45 -8.82 31.14
C SER A 13 6.09 -7.63 30.24
N PRO A 14 6.69 -6.44 30.45
CA PRO A 14 6.44 -5.26 29.62
C PRO A 14 6.66 -5.51 28.12
N GLU A 15 7.71 -6.23 27.77
CA GLU A 15 8.09 -6.57 26.39
C GLU A 15 7.07 -7.52 25.75
N ALA A 16 6.71 -8.58 26.47
CA ALA A 16 5.66 -9.50 26.04
C ALA A 16 4.32 -8.78 25.90
N THR A 17 4.04 -7.79 26.75
CA THR A 17 2.81 -7.00 26.68
C THR A 17 2.75 -6.16 25.40
N VAL A 18 3.83 -5.47 25.03
CA VAL A 18 3.90 -4.71 23.77
C VAL A 18 3.69 -5.63 22.58
N LEU A 19 4.35 -6.80 22.58
CA LEU A 19 4.19 -7.75 21.51
C LEU A 19 2.74 -8.29 21.44
N LEU A 20 2.14 -8.65 22.56
CA LEU A 20 0.74 -9.08 22.63
C LEU A 20 -0.21 -7.96 22.16
N ALA A 21 0.05 -6.71 22.54
CA ALA A 21 -0.72 -5.55 22.07
C ALA A 21 -0.66 -5.43 20.54
N SER A 22 0.51 -5.61 19.93
CA SER A 22 0.65 -5.56 18.47
C SER A 22 -0.17 -6.64 17.74
N TYR A 23 -0.22 -7.87 18.27
CA TYR A 23 -1.09 -8.92 17.73
C TYR A 23 -2.58 -8.61 17.96
N ALA A 24 -2.94 -7.99 19.09
CA ALA A 24 -4.31 -7.57 19.35
C ALA A 24 -4.77 -6.46 18.39
N VAL A 25 -3.88 -5.54 18.04
CA VAL A 25 -4.11 -4.49 17.03
C VAL A 25 -4.26 -5.09 15.63
N GLN A 26 -3.36 -6.00 15.22
CA GLN A 26 -3.49 -6.74 13.94
C GLN A 26 -4.83 -7.51 13.85
N ALA A 27 -5.23 -8.18 14.93
CA ALA A 27 -6.52 -8.88 14.96
C ALA A 27 -7.72 -7.94 14.86
N LYS A 28 -7.61 -6.70 15.38
CA LYS A 28 -8.70 -5.72 15.38
C LYS A 28 -8.80 -4.95 14.07
N TYR A 29 -7.67 -4.48 13.53
CA TYR A 29 -7.62 -3.54 12.42
C TYR A 29 -7.16 -4.15 11.08
N GLY A 30 -6.61 -5.37 11.08
CA GLY A 30 -5.99 -5.94 9.88
C GLY A 30 -4.59 -5.36 9.67
N ASP A 31 -4.10 -5.32 8.43
CA ASP A 31 -2.75 -4.86 8.12
C ASP A 31 -2.54 -3.36 8.39
N TYR A 32 -1.39 -3.00 8.96
CA TYR A 32 -0.99 -1.61 9.12
C TYR A 32 -0.80 -0.92 7.76
N ASP A 33 -1.36 0.27 7.64
CA ASP A 33 -1.21 1.18 6.50
C ASP A 33 -0.99 2.60 7.03
N PRO A 34 0.21 3.19 6.84
CA PRO A 34 0.52 4.56 7.28
C PRO A 34 -0.41 5.64 6.70
N SER A 35 -1.09 5.36 5.59
CA SER A 35 -2.02 6.31 4.95
C SER A 35 -3.37 6.40 5.66
N PHE A 36 -3.73 5.37 6.44
CA PHE A 36 -5.01 5.28 7.15
C PHE A 36 -4.83 5.31 8.67
N HIS A 37 -3.71 4.82 9.18
CA HIS A 37 -3.41 4.72 10.60
C HIS A 37 -2.51 5.88 11.03
N GLU A 38 -3.11 7.08 11.14
CA GLU A 38 -2.43 8.29 11.60
C GLU A 38 -2.11 8.23 13.11
N PRO A 39 -1.08 8.96 13.59
CA PRO A 39 -0.74 8.99 15.02
C PRO A 39 -1.95 9.34 15.90
N GLY A 40 -2.16 8.56 16.96
CA GLY A 40 -3.29 8.67 17.87
C GLY A 40 -4.44 7.70 17.56
N PHE A 41 -4.35 6.89 16.50
CA PHE A 41 -5.40 5.92 16.16
C PHE A 41 -5.62 4.85 17.24
N LEU A 42 -4.63 4.61 18.11
CA LEU A 42 -4.73 3.69 19.24
C LEU A 42 -5.11 4.36 20.58
N ALA A 43 -5.33 5.68 20.61
CA ALA A 43 -5.54 6.43 21.86
C ALA A 43 -6.73 5.94 22.72
N HIS A 44 -7.73 5.31 22.10
CA HIS A 44 -8.92 4.79 22.77
C HIS A 44 -8.83 3.30 23.13
N ASP A 45 -7.75 2.62 22.73
CA ASP A 45 -7.56 1.19 22.98
C ASP A 45 -6.83 0.93 24.29
N GLU A 46 -7.43 0.10 25.15
CA GLU A 46 -6.76 -0.43 26.32
C GLU A 46 -5.86 -1.60 25.90
N LEU A 47 -4.58 -1.28 25.66
CA LEU A 47 -3.59 -2.22 25.12
C LEU A 47 -2.56 -2.71 26.13
N LEU A 48 -2.31 -1.95 27.21
CA LEU A 48 -1.26 -2.23 28.19
C LEU A 48 -1.83 -2.22 29.62
N PRO A 49 -1.36 -3.10 30.52
CA PRO A 49 -1.68 -3.06 31.94
C PRO A 49 -1.19 -1.78 32.61
N LYS A 50 -1.92 -1.31 33.63
CA LYS A 50 -1.63 -0.06 34.35
C LYS A 50 -0.26 -0.06 35.03
N ARG A 51 0.26 -1.22 35.46
CA ARG A 51 1.60 -1.39 36.01
C ARG A 51 2.66 -1.09 34.96
N VAL A 52 2.51 -1.60 33.73
CA VAL A 52 3.45 -1.33 32.64
C VAL A 52 3.47 0.16 32.32
N LEU A 53 2.29 0.79 32.19
CA LEU A 53 2.21 2.23 31.95
C LEU A 53 2.89 3.09 33.03
N ARG A 54 2.84 2.65 34.30
CA ARG A 54 3.44 3.39 35.44
C ARG A 54 4.93 3.15 35.63
N GLN A 55 5.47 2.03 35.15
CA GLN A 55 6.84 1.59 35.43
C GLN A 55 7.91 2.25 34.54
N TYR A 56 7.49 2.88 33.44
CA TYR A 56 8.37 3.44 32.43
C TYR A 56 8.06 4.91 32.17
N GLN A 57 9.09 5.72 31.88
CA GLN A 57 8.95 7.13 31.49
C GLN A 57 8.56 7.27 30.01
N LEU A 58 7.42 6.71 29.64
CA LEU A 58 6.91 6.73 28.27
C LEU A 58 5.54 7.40 28.23
N THR A 59 5.35 8.31 27.27
CA THR A 59 4.03 8.90 27.00
C THR A 59 3.13 7.89 26.30
N ALA A 60 1.82 8.15 26.24
CA ALA A 60 0.89 7.31 25.49
C ALA A 60 1.29 7.22 24.01
N GLU A 61 1.74 8.32 23.41
CA GLU A 61 2.24 8.38 22.03
C GLU A 61 3.48 7.51 21.83
N MET A 62 4.46 7.55 22.76
CA MET A 62 5.65 6.70 22.65
C MET A 62 5.33 5.21 22.79
N TRP A 63 4.34 4.86 23.62
CA TRP A 63 3.84 3.48 23.68
C TRP A 63 3.14 3.07 22.39
N GLU A 64 2.33 3.96 21.81
CA GLU A 64 1.68 3.75 20.53
C GLU A 64 2.72 3.54 19.41
N GLU A 65 3.79 4.33 19.36
CA GLU A 65 4.88 4.15 18.40
C GLU A 65 5.54 2.76 18.54
N LYS A 66 5.84 2.33 19.78
CA LYS A 66 6.42 1.00 20.03
C LYS A 66 5.48 -0.13 19.60
N ILE A 67 4.18 -0.02 19.91
CA ILE A 67 3.18 -1.03 19.49
C ILE A 67 3.05 -1.03 17.97
N THR A 68 3.00 0.15 17.35
CA THR A 68 2.85 0.32 15.90
C THR A 68 4.05 -0.23 15.13
N ALA A 69 5.26 -0.08 15.66
CA ALA A 69 6.48 -0.65 15.09
C ALA A 69 6.41 -2.19 14.97
N TRP A 70 5.84 -2.86 15.98
CA TRP A 70 5.60 -4.31 15.92
C TRP A 70 4.38 -4.67 15.08
N TYR A 71 3.33 -3.85 15.12
CA TYR A 71 2.13 -4.02 14.31
C TYR A 71 2.45 -4.04 12.81
N ALA A 72 3.34 -3.15 12.35
CA ALA A 72 3.79 -3.08 10.96
C ALA A 72 4.43 -4.39 10.46
N GLU A 73 5.07 -5.18 11.33
CA GLU A 73 5.68 -6.47 10.96
C GLU A 73 4.66 -7.58 10.76
N HIS A 74 3.46 -7.44 11.31
CA HIS A 74 2.39 -8.43 11.21
C HIS A 74 1.65 -8.37 9.88
N ARG A 75 2.11 -7.53 8.93
CA ARG A 75 1.48 -7.38 7.62
C ARG A 75 1.35 -8.72 6.90
N GLY A 76 0.12 -9.02 6.46
CA GLY A 76 -0.25 -10.26 5.80
C GLY A 76 -0.68 -11.37 6.77
N ILE A 77 -0.56 -11.17 8.08
CA ILE A 77 -1.10 -12.11 9.07
C ILE A 77 -2.61 -11.92 9.16
N ALA A 78 -3.36 -12.98 8.85
CA ALA A 78 -4.81 -12.96 8.97
C ALA A 78 -5.25 -12.82 10.42
N ARG A 79 -6.45 -12.25 10.64
CA ARG A 79 -7.00 -12.04 11.99
C ARG A 79 -7.00 -13.30 12.87
N ASP A 80 -7.43 -14.44 12.33
CA ASP A 80 -7.48 -15.72 13.08
C ASP A 80 -6.08 -16.18 13.50
N GLU A 81 -5.08 -15.92 12.65
CA GLU A 81 -3.69 -16.23 12.92
C GLU A 81 -3.06 -15.27 13.94
N ALA A 82 -3.41 -13.98 13.89
CA ALA A 82 -3.01 -13.00 14.90
C ALA A 82 -3.59 -13.34 16.28
N GLU A 83 -4.88 -13.69 16.36
CA GLU A 83 -5.54 -14.17 17.58
C GLU A 83 -4.86 -15.46 18.10
N MET A 84 -4.51 -16.39 17.21
CA MET A 84 -3.79 -17.61 17.58
C MET A 84 -2.37 -17.33 18.08
N ASN A 85 -1.62 -16.44 17.42
CA ASN A 85 -0.25 -16.09 17.82
C ASN A 85 -0.24 -15.35 19.16
N TYR A 86 -1.24 -14.49 19.43
CA TYR A 86 -1.46 -13.92 20.75
C TYR A 86 -1.57 -15.03 21.82
N LEU A 87 -2.41 -16.04 21.59
CA LEU A 87 -2.60 -17.13 22.54
C LEU A 87 -1.37 -18.03 22.67
N LYS A 88 -0.60 -18.25 21.59
CA LYS A 88 0.65 -19.01 21.63
C LYS A 88 1.72 -18.38 22.51
N ILE A 89 1.77 -17.06 22.57
CA ILE A 89 2.67 -16.32 23.46
C ILE A 89 2.10 -16.35 24.89
N ALA A 90 0.81 -16.03 25.02
CA ALA A 90 0.17 -15.93 26.34
C ALA A 90 0.17 -17.27 27.11
N GLN A 91 0.10 -18.42 26.41
CA GLN A 91 0.10 -19.74 27.06
C GLN A 91 1.41 -20.08 27.78
N ASP A 92 2.51 -19.40 27.43
CA ASP A 92 3.83 -19.63 28.03
C ASP A 92 4.05 -18.76 29.28
N LEU A 93 3.14 -17.83 29.59
CA LEU A 93 3.16 -17.05 30.83
C LEU A 93 2.91 -17.97 32.05
N GLU A 94 3.65 -17.76 33.13
CA GLU A 94 3.67 -18.67 34.29
C GLU A 94 2.31 -18.78 34.99
N MET A 95 1.52 -17.71 34.95
CA MET A 95 0.20 -17.65 35.58
C MET A 95 -0.94 -18.03 34.64
N TYR A 96 -0.65 -18.35 33.37
CA TYR A 96 -1.66 -18.66 32.37
C TYR A 96 -2.42 -19.94 32.71
N GLY A 97 -3.75 -19.84 32.76
CA GLY A 97 -4.62 -21.01 32.97
C GLY A 97 -4.55 -21.62 34.37
N VAL A 98 -3.89 -20.96 35.32
CA VAL A 98 -3.76 -21.43 36.71
C VAL A 98 -4.90 -20.87 37.57
N ASN A 99 -5.65 -21.76 38.21
CA ASN A 99 -6.68 -21.38 39.18
C ASN A 99 -6.09 -21.42 40.59
N TYR A 100 -5.97 -20.26 41.24
CA TYR A 100 -5.35 -20.14 42.56
C TYR A 100 -6.36 -20.22 43.71
N PHE A 101 -6.04 -20.98 44.75
CA PHE A 101 -6.82 -21.12 45.97
C PHE A 101 -5.92 -20.97 47.21
N PRO A 102 -6.22 -20.06 48.14
CA PRO A 102 -5.54 -20.01 49.43
C PRO A 102 -5.76 -21.30 50.22
N ILE A 103 -4.68 -21.92 50.66
CA ILE A 103 -4.69 -23.17 51.43
C ILE A 103 -3.79 -23.07 52.65
N ALA A 104 -4.07 -23.92 53.63
CA ALA A 104 -3.37 -24.00 54.89
C ALA A 104 -2.82 -25.42 55.05
N GLN A 105 -1.51 -25.58 55.29
CA GLN A 105 -0.94 -26.91 55.51
C GLN A 105 -1.32 -27.48 56.88
N ASN A 106 -1.54 -26.61 57.86
CA ASN A 106 -2.04 -26.93 59.19
C ASN A 106 -3.33 -26.16 59.48
N LYS A 107 -4.20 -26.67 60.37
CA LYS A 107 -5.59 -26.18 60.58
C LYS A 107 -5.76 -24.68 60.88
N ASN A 108 -4.69 -23.95 61.23
CA ASN A 108 -4.77 -22.58 61.77
C ASN A 108 -3.91 -21.52 61.03
N HIS A 109 -3.24 -21.84 59.91
CA HIS A 109 -2.42 -20.84 59.20
C HIS A 109 -2.48 -21.02 57.68
N THR A 110 -2.92 -19.98 56.97
CA THR A 110 -2.97 -19.96 55.49
C THR A 110 -1.71 -19.26 54.99
N ASP A 111 -0.77 -20.04 54.49
CA ASP A 111 0.57 -19.58 54.06
C ASP A 111 0.90 -19.99 52.62
N LEU A 112 0.04 -20.79 51.99
CA LEU A 112 0.26 -21.40 50.69
C LEU A 112 -0.89 -21.10 49.73
N LEU A 113 -0.57 -21.17 48.43
CA LEU A 113 -1.53 -21.13 47.33
C LEU A 113 -1.49 -22.45 46.59
N LEU A 114 -2.66 -23.04 46.37
CA LEU A 114 -2.86 -24.15 45.46
C LEU A 114 -3.16 -23.57 44.08
N GLY A 115 -2.38 -23.94 43.07
CA GLY A 115 -2.71 -23.74 41.66
C GLY A 115 -3.21 -25.02 41.02
N VAL A 116 -4.31 -24.96 40.28
CA VAL A 116 -4.82 -26.07 39.46
C VAL A 116 -4.85 -25.62 38.01
N ASP A 117 -4.16 -26.36 37.13
CA ASP A 117 -4.07 -26.05 35.71
C ASP A 117 -4.22 -27.32 34.82
N ALA A 118 -3.97 -27.14 33.53
CA ALA A 118 -4.05 -28.21 32.53
C ALA A 118 -2.94 -29.28 32.66
N LYS A 119 -1.86 -29.01 33.39
CA LYS A 119 -0.67 -29.86 33.53
C LYS A 119 -0.66 -30.62 34.86
N GLY A 120 -1.18 -30.03 35.92
CA GLY A 120 -1.25 -30.67 37.24
C GLY A 120 -1.80 -29.77 38.34
N ILE A 121 -1.34 -30.08 39.55
CA ILE A 121 -1.59 -29.34 40.78
C ILE A 121 -0.27 -28.82 41.31
N HIS A 122 -0.24 -27.55 41.68
CA HIS A 122 0.96 -26.83 42.05
C HIS A 122 0.76 -26.15 43.41
N ILE A 123 1.80 -26.14 44.24
CA ILE A 123 1.80 -25.51 45.56
C ILE A 123 2.80 -24.37 45.52
N TYR A 124 2.33 -23.17 45.82
CA TYR A 124 3.07 -21.92 45.78
C TYR A 124 3.12 -21.32 47.19
N SER A 125 4.14 -20.52 47.45
CA SER A 125 4.11 -19.60 48.58
C SER A 125 3.07 -18.50 48.33
N ILE A 126 2.39 -18.01 49.38
CA ILE A 126 1.39 -16.93 49.24
C ILE A 126 1.96 -15.68 48.53
N ASN A 127 3.27 -15.40 48.71
CA ASN A 127 3.96 -14.25 48.12
C ASN A 127 4.61 -14.52 46.76
N ASN A 128 4.58 -15.74 46.23
CA ASN A 128 5.21 -16.08 44.96
C ASN A 128 4.31 -17.00 44.11
N ARG A 129 3.60 -16.41 43.15
CA ARG A 129 2.71 -17.12 42.21
C ARG A 129 3.40 -17.63 40.94
N PHE A 130 4.68 -17.29 40.72
CA PHE A 130 5.43 -17.64 39.51
C PHE A 130 6.01 -19.05 39.58
N SER A 131 6.69 -19.35 40.68
CA SER A 131 7.43 -20.59 40.83
C SER A 131 6.79 -21.47 41.91
N PRO A 132 6.26 -22.65 41.56
CA PRO A 132 5.71 -23.56 42.55
C PRO A 132 6.82 -24.22 43.38
N ASN A 133 6.61 -24.29 44.69
CA ASN A 133 7.46 -25.01 45.64
C ASN A 133 7.34 -26.54 45.47
N LYS A 134 6.16 -27.02 45.08
CA LYS A 134 5.88 -28.44 44.85
C LYS A 134 4.85 -28.60 43.75
N SER A 135 5.04 -29.60 42.88
CA SER A 135 4.16 -29.87 41.74
C SER A 135 3.78 -31.35 41.68
N PHE A 136 2.53 -31.62 41.33
CA PHE A 136 1.97 -32.94 41.13
C PHE A 136 1.39 -33.01 39.72
N GLU A 137 2.07 -33.70 38.81
CA GLU A 137 1.54 -33.93 37.46
C GLU A 137 0.31 -34.82 37.50
N TRP A 138 -0.63 -34.61 36.57
CA TRP A 138 -1.84 -35.43 36.48
C TRP A 138 -1.53 -36.94 36.33
N SER A 139 -0.45 -37.29 35.64
CA SER A 139 0.05 -38.68 35.48
C SER A 139 0.52 -39.32 36.79
N ALA A 140 0.92 -38.51 37.78
CA ALA A 140 1.50 -38.97 39.04
C ALA A 140 0.49 -38.98 40.20
N ILE A 141 -0.77 -38.63 39.95
CA ILE A 141 -1.83 -38.57 40.98
C ILE A 141 -2.73 -39.80 40.87
N ARG A 142 -2.92 -40.51 41.99
CA ARG A 142 -3.83 -41.67 42.06
C ARG A 142 -5.26 -41.28 42.40
N ASN A 143 -5.40 -40.40 43.39
CA ASN A 143 -6.70 -40.03 43.93
C ASN A 143 -6.64 -38.66 44.59
N ILE A 144 -7.69 -37.87 44.38
CA ILE A 144 -7.92 -36.62 45.10
C ILE A 144 -9.27 -36.76 45.80
N SER A 145 -9.28 -36.46 47.10
CA SER A 145 -10.49 -36.55 47.91
C SER A 145 -10.50 -35.44 48.95
N TYR A 146 -11.67 -35.09 49.47
CA TYR A 146 -11.78 -34.20 50.62
C TYR A 146 -12.74 -34.78 51.66
N SER A 147 -12.51 -34.44 52.92
CA SER A 147 -13.41 -34.68 54.05
C SER A 147 -13.50 -33.41 54.87
N GLU A 148 -14.70 -32.86 54.99
CA GLU A 148 -14.93 -31.54 55.59
C GLU A 148 -14.02 -30.46 54.97
N LYS A 149 -13.09 -29.90 55.76
CA LYS A 149 -12.13 -28.89 55.32
C LYS A 149 -10.80 -29.46 54.80
N GLU A 150 -10.50 -30.73 55.04
CA GLU A 150 -9.25 -31.39 54.64
C GLU A 150 -9.34 -31.92 53.19
N LEU A 151 -8.43 -31.50 52.32
CA LEU A 151 -8.15 -32.15 51.03
C LEU A 151 -6.94 -33.06 51.15
N THR A 152 -6.98 -34.15 50.40
CA THR A 152 -5.92 -35.15 50.33
C THR A 152 -5.60 -35.47 48.87
N ILE A 153 -4.34 -35.31 48.49
CA ILE A 153 -3.78 -35.75 47.21
C ILE A 153 -2.92 -36.99 47.48
N LYS A 154 -3.34 -38.13 46.93
CA LYS A 154 -2.60 -39.39 47.02
C LYS A 154 -1.80 -39.59 45.72
N PRO A 155 -0.47 -39.63 45.76
CA PRO A 155 0.34 -39.97 44.60
C PRO A 155 0.08 -41.39 44.09
N LEU A 156 0.44 -41.64 42.83
CA LEU A 156 0.42 -42.96 42.21
C LEU A 156 1.46 -43.90 42.81
N ASP A 157 2.66 -43.38 43.09
CA ASP A 157 3.67 -44.11 43.85
C ASP A 157 3.22 -44.28 45.30
N LYS A 158 3.09 -45.54 45.73
CA LYS A 158 2.68 -45.90 47.10
C LYS A 158 3.72 -45.52 48.15
N LYS A 159 4.98 -45.31 47.76
CA LYS A 159 6.06 -44.87 48.65
C LYS A 159 6.08 -43.35 48.85
N ALA A 160 5.49 -42.59 47.93
CA ALA A 160 5.45 -41.15 48.01
C ALA A 160 4.47 -40.68 49.08
N GLU A 161 4.83 -39.61 49.78
CA GLU A 161 4.04 -39.07 50.87
C GLU A 161 2.70 -38.48 50.39
N VAL A 162 1.63 -38.77 51.13
CA VAL A 162 0.30 -38.23 50.88
C VAL A 162 0.28 -36.75 51.27
N PHE A 163 -0.07 -35.88 50.33
CA PHE A 163 -0.15 -34.45 50.61
C PHE A 163 -1.54 -34.06 51.11
N LYS A 164 -1.60 -33.37 52.24
CA LYS A 164 -2.84 -32.92 52.87
C LYS A 164 -2.80 -31.43 53.10
N PHE A 165 -3.94 -30.77 52.91
CA PHE A 165 -4.10 -29.35 53.16
C PHE A 165 -5.55 -29.02 53.51
N PHE A 166 -5.78 -27.84 54.05
CA PHE A 166 -7.08 -27.34 54.43
C PHE A 166 -7.42 -26.10 53.60
N SER A 167 -8.69 -25.94 53.24
CA SER A 167 -9.20 -24.65 52.74
C SER A 167 -10.07 -23.97 53.79
N SER A 168 -10.36 -22.69 53.58
CA SER A 168 -11.19 -21.89 54.47
C SER A 168 -12.64 -22.39 54.55
N GLN A 169 -13.19 -22.93 53.44
CA GLN A 169 -14.61 -23.26 53.30
C GLN A 169 -14.85 -24.56 52.52
N LEU A 170 -15.85 -25.35 52.94
CA LEU A 170 -16.27 -26.58 52.26
C LEU A 170 -16.65 -26.36 50.77
N LYS A 171 -17.22 -25.20 50.43
CA LYS A 171 -17.58 -24.86 49.04
C LYS A 171 -16.33 -24.76 48.15
N VAL A 172 -15.23 -24.24 48.68
CA VAL A 172 -13.94 -24.14 47.97
C VAL A 172 -13.38 -25.54 47.69
N ASN A 173 -13.48 -26.46 48.65
CA ASN A 173 -13.06 -27.86 48.47
C ASN A 173 -13.82 -28.56 47.33
N LYS A 174 -15.14 -28.34 47.26
CA LYS A 174 -15.97 -28.84 46.16
C LYS A 174 -15.50 -28.30 44.82
N LEU A 175 -15.25 -26.98 44.73
CA LEU A 175 -14.78 -26.35 43.51
C LEU A 175 -13.39 -26.87 43.08
N ILE A 176 -12.43 -26.94 44.00
CA ILE A 176 -11.09 -27.49 43.73
C ILE A 176 -11.21 -28.91 43.18
N LEU A 177 -12.01 -29.77 43.82
CA LEU A 177 -12.18 -31.15 43.35
C LEU A 177 -12.79 -31.20 41.95
N GLN A 178 -13.83 -30.40 41.66
CA GLN A 178 -14.45 -30.36 40.33
C GLN A 178 -13.46 -29.90 39.25
N LEU A 179 -12.64 -28.88 39.54
CA LEU A 179 -11.57 -28.44 38.64
C LEU A 179 -10.51 -29.52 38.42
N CYS A 180 -10.14 -30.25 39.47
CA CYS A 180 -9.19 -31.36 39.35
C CYS A 180 -9.76 -32.49 38.48
N ILE A 181 -11.02 -32.87 38.68
CA ILE A 181 -11.70 -33.90 37.89
C ILE A 181 -11.75 -33.48 36.41
N GLY A 182 -12.20 -32.25 36.12
CA GLY A 182 -12.30 -31.74 34.75
C GLY A 182 -10.95 -31.64 34.05
N ASN A 183 -9.92 -31.10 34.71
CA ASN A 183 -8.58 -31.00 34.14
C ASN A 183 -7.94 -32.37 33.92
N HIS A 184 -8.05 -33.29 34.89
CA HIS A 184 -7.53 -34.65 34.74
C HIS A 184 -8.23 -35.41 33.60
N ASP A 185 -9.55 -35.28 33.45
CA ASP A 185 -10.27 -35.92 32.34
C ASP A 185 -9.81 -35.37 30.98
N LEU A 186 -9.69 -34.05 30.84
CA LEU A 186 -9.15 -33.44 29.62
C LEU A 186 -7.69 -33.83 29.36
N PHE A 187 -6.85 -33.91 30.40
CA PHE A 187 -5.47 -34.38 30.32
C PHE A 187 -5.39 -35.82 29.79
N MET A 188 -6.29 -36.70 30.25
CA MET A 188 -6.37 -38.09 29.79
C MET A 188 -6.92 -38.18 28.36
N ARG A 189 -7.89 -37.34 28.00
CA ARG A 189 -8.41 -37.27 26.62
C ARG A 189 -7.34 -36.84 25.61
N ARG A 190 -6.53 -35.83 25.93
CA ARG A 190 -5.44 -35.33 25.05
C ARG A 190 -4.32 -36.35 24.76
N ARG A 191 -4.21 -37.42 25.57
CA ARG A 191 -3.24 -38.51 25.40
C ARG A 191 -3.79 -39.70 24.62
N LYS A 192 -5.09 -39.68 24.29
CA LYS A 192 -5.72 -40.67 23.42
C LYS A 192 -5.76 -40.12 22.00
N VAL A 193 -5.94 -41.03 21.05
CA VAL A 193 -6.22 -40.63 19.66
C VAL A 193 -7.54 -39.85 19.64
N ASP A 194 -7.58 -38.79 18.83
CA ASP A 194 -8.78 -38.00 18.63
C ASP A 194 -9.96 -38.88 18.22
N SER A 195 -11.15 -38.60 18.77
CA SER A 195 -12.38 -39.25 18.33
C SER A 195 -12.68 -38.94 16.86
N VAL A 196 -13.49 -39.79 16.22
CA VAL A 196 -13.92 -39.57 14.83
C VAL A 196 -14.56 -38.20 14.64
N GLU A 197 -15.36 -37.76 15.63
CA GLU A 197 -15.97 -36.43 15.64
C GLU A 197 -14.93 -35.31 15.63
N ILE A 198 -13.90 -35.37 16.51
CA ILE A 198 -12.82 -34.37 16.54
C ILE A 198 -12.01 -34.39 15.24
N GLN A 199 -11.75 -35.57 14.67
CA GLN A 199 -11.05 -35.68 13.40
C GLN A 199 -11.85 -35.03 12.25
N GLN A 200 -13.17 -35.25 12.21
CA GLN A 200 -14.07 -34.61 11.24
C GLN A 200 -14.10 -33.09 11.42
N MET A 201 -14.24 -32.60 12.66
CA MET A 201 -14.19 -31.16 12.95
C MET A 201 -12.86 -30.54 12.50
N LYS A 202 -11.72 -31.19 12.76
CA LYS A 202 -10.40 -30.73 12.30
C LYS A 202 -10.25 -30.77 10.77
N ALA A 203 -10.89 -31.72 10.09
CA ALA A 203 -10.89 -31.80 8.63
C ALA A 203 -11.73 -30.65 8.03
N GLN A 204 -12.94 -30.44 8.55
CA GLN A 204 -13.82 -29.34 8.14
C GLN A 204 -13.17 -27.97 8.37
N ALA A 205 -12.55 -27.75 9.54
CA ALA A 205 -11.85 -26.49 9.81
C ALA A 205 -10.67 -26.25 8.86
N ARG A 206 -9.94 -27.30 8.47
CA ARG A 206 -8.85 -27.21 7.48
C ARG A 206 -9.38 -26.89 6.09
N GLU A 207 -10.47 -27.52 5.66
CA GLU A 207 -11.12 -27.26 4.38
C GLU A 207 -11.67 -25.83 4.32
N GLU A 208 -12.35 -25.37 5.37
CA GLU A 208 -12.88 -24.02 5.45
C GLU A 208 -11.76 -22.96 5.41
N LYS A 209 -10.66 -23.19 6.14
CA LYS A 209 -9.48 -22.31 6.09
C LYS A 209 -8.85 -22.27 4.69
N ALA A 210 -8.72 -23.42 4.02
CA ALA A 210 -8.22 -23.49 2.66
C ALA A 210 -9.14 -22.76 1.66
N ARG A 211 -10.47 -22.92 1.80
CA ARG A 211 -11.46 -22.21 0.98
C ARG A 211 -11.36 -20.70 1.15
N LYS A 212 -11.33 -20.20 2.39
CA LYS A 212 -11.15 -18.77 2.70
C LYS A 212 -9.84 -18.22 2.13
N LYS A 213 -8.75 -18.99 2.21
CA LYS A 213 -7.46 -18.60 1.62
C LYS A 213 -7.55 -18.45 0.09
N MET A 214 -8.17 -19.41 -0.60
CA MET A 214 -8.37 -19.35 -2.05
C MET A 214 -9.23 -18.16 -2.48
N GLU A 215 -10.31 -17.88 -1.74
CA GLU A 215 -11.19 -16.74 -1.97
C GLU A 215 -10.45 -15.40 -1.81
N ASN A 216 -9.69 -15.24 -0.72
CA ASN A 216 -8.87 -14.05 -0.48
C ASN A 216 -7.81 -13.86 -1.58
N GLN A 217 -7.16 -14.93 -2.03
CA GLN A 217 -6.20 -14.87 -3.13
C GLN A 217 -6.86 -14.49 -4.47
N ARG A 218 -8.10 -14.89 -4.71
CA ARG A 218 -8.86 -14.47 -5.89
C ARG A 218 -9.16 -12.98 -5.83
N LEU A 219 -9.69 -12.50 -4.70
CA LEU A 219 -10.01 -11.09 -4.49
C LEU A 219 -8.76 -10.19 -4.59
N ALA A 220 -7.63 -10.64 -4.02
CA ALA A 220 -6.38 -9.90 -4.12
C ALA A 220 -5.89 -9.74 -5.57
N ARG A 221 -5.97 -10.82 -6.37
CA ARG A 221 -5.64 -10.76 -7.80
C ARG A 221 -6.58 -9.84 -8.59
N GLU A 222 -7.88 -9.90 -8.30
CA GLU A 222 -8.86 -9.01 -8.92
C GLU A 222 -8.59 -7.54 -8.58
N LYS A 223 -8.29 -7.23 -7.32
CA LYS A 223 -7.91 -5.88 -6.88
C LYS A 223 -6.64 -5.39 -7.59
N GLN A 224 -5.61 -6.23 -7.70
CA GLN A 224 -4.38 -5.87 -8.39
C GLN A 224 -4.63 -5.56 -9.87
N LEU A 225 -5.38 -6.41 -10.58
CA LEU A 225 -5.73 -6.18 -11.98
C LEU A 225 -6.52 -4.87 -12.16
N ARG A 226 -7.38 -4.53 -11.20
CA ARG A 226 -8.14 -3.27 -11.21
C ARG A 226 -7.22 -2.06 -11.03
N GLU A 227 -6.30 -2.11 -10.08
CA GLU A 227 -5.32 -1.03 -9.86
C GLU A 227 -4.40 -0.84 -11.08
N GLU A 228 -3.95 -1.93 -11.72
CA GLU A 228 -3.16 -1.87 -12.95
C GLU A 228 -3.95 -1.26 -14.12
N ALA A 229 -5.23 -1.63 -14.26
CA ALA A 229 -6.11 -1.05 -15.27
C ALA A 229 -6.38 0.44 -15.03
N GLU A 230 -6.52 0.87 -13.78
CA GLU A 230 -6.71 2.28 -13.41
C GLU A 230 -5.46 3.10 -13.72
N ARG A 231 -4.25 2.60 -13.39
CA ARG A 231 -2.99 3.27 -13.77
C ARG A 231 -2.83 3.38 -15.28
N ALA A 232 -3.13 2.31 -16.02
CA ALA A 232 -3.06 2.33 -17.48
C ALA A 232 -4.05 3.33 -18.09
N LYS A 233 -5.25 3.44 -17.50
CA LYS A 233 -6.25 4.44 -17.90
C LYS A 233 -5.74 5.86 -17.65
N GLU A 234 -5.20 6.15 -16.46
CA GLU A 234 -4.63 7.47 -16.14
C GLU A 234 -3.49 7.86 -17.10
N GLU A 235 -2.64 6.90 -17.48
CA GLU A 235 -1.57 7.14 -18.45
C GLU A 235 -2.12 7.48 -19.84
N LEU A 236 -3.13 6.75 -20.30
CA LEU A 236 -3.81 7.03 -21.57
C LEU A 236 -4.53 8.38 -21.55
N GLU A 237 -5.19 8.74 -20.45
CA GLU A 237 -5.85 10.05 -20.30
C GLU A 237 -4.82 11.19 -20.35
N ARG A 238 -3.66 11.05 -19.69
CA ARG A 238 -2.57 12.04 -19.78
C ARG A 238 -2.05 12.18 -21.20
N ARG A 239 -1.88 11.06 -21.92
CA ARG A 239 -1.42 11.07 -23.31
C ARG A 239 -2.46 11.68 -24.25
N LEU A 240 -3.74 11.40 -24.03
CA LEU A 240 -4.84 12.01 -24.78
C LEU A 240 -4.82 13.53 -24.61
N PHE A 241 -4.70 14.01 -23.36
CA PHE A 241 -4.63 15.44 -23.07
C PHE A 241 -3.45 16.13 -23.77
N GLN A 242 -2.27 15.49 -23.79
CA GLN A 242 -1.10 16.00 -24.52
C GLN A 242 -1.35 16.08 -26.02
N LEU A 243 -1.92 15.03 -26.62
CA LEU A 243 -2.22 15.01 -28.05
C LEU A 243 -3.30 16.04 -28.43
N GLU A 244 -4.32 16.23 -27.58
CA GLU A 244 -5.34 17.26 -27.78
C GLU A 244 -4.75 18.67 -27.72
N ASP A 245 -3.84 18.94 -26.78
CA ASP A 245 -3.15 20.23 -26.69
C ASP A 245 -2.21 20.45 -27.88
N GLU A 246 -1.42 19.45 -28.28
CA GLU A 246 -0.58 19.51 -29.47
C GLU A 246 -1.40 19.75 -30.75
N ALA A 247 -2.56 19.10 -30.88
CA ALA A 247 -3.48 19.28 -31.99
C ALA A 247 -4.06 20.69 -31.99
N ARG A 248 -4.45 21.21 -30.82
CA ARG A 248 -4.95 22.59 -30.68
C ARG A 248 -3.90 23.61 -31.11
N GLN A 249 -2.68 23.49 -30.59
CA GLN A 249 -1.57 24.38 -30.94
C GLN A 249 -1.24 24.32 -32.44
N ALA A 250 -1.22 23.13 -33.03
CA ALA A 250 -0.99 22.95 -34.46
C ALA A 250 -2.13 23.57 -35.29
N ASN A 251 -3.38 23.43 -34.85
CA ASN A 251 -4.53 24.04 -35.53
C ASN A 251 -4.52 25.57 -35.43
N GLU A 252 -4.19 26.14 -34.27
CA GLU A 252 -4.03 27.58 -34.11
C GLU A 252 -2.88 28.13 -34.96
N ALA A 253 -1.75 27.42 -35.01
CA ALA A 253 -0.64 27.78 -35.88
C ALA A 253 -1.04 27.73 -37.36
N LEU A 254 -1.82 26.72 -37.76
CA LEU A 254 -2.35 26.61 -39.12
C LEU A 254 -3.23 27.82 -39.49
N ILE A 255 -4.21 28.14 -38.64
CA ILE A 255 -5.13 29.27 -38.86
C ILE A 255 -4.33 30.58 -38.98
N ARG A 256 -3.44 30.86 -38.02
CA ARG A 256 -2.60 32.07 -38.05
C ARG A 256 -1.75 32.16 -39.31
N SER A 257 -1.19 31.04 -39.76
CA SER A 257 -0.34 31.00 -40.96
C SER A 257 -1.16 31.22 -42.24
N GLN A 258 -2.38 30.70 -42.29
CA GLN A 258 -3.32 30.90 -43.40
C GLN A 258 -3.72 32.38 -43.52
N GLU A 259 -4.16 32.98 -42.41
CA GLU A 259 -4.52 34.41 -42.36
C GLU A 259 -3.33 35.31 -42.76
N ALA A 260 -2.13 34.98 -42.27
CA ALA A 260 -0.92 35.71 -42.64
C ALA A 260 -0.58 35.57 -44.13
N ALA A 261 -0.69 34.35 -44.68
CA ALA A 261 -0.44 34.10 -46.09
C ALA A 261 -1.46 34.82 -47.00
N GLU A 262 -2.74 34.87 -46.63
CA GLU A 262 -3.76 35.61 -47.37
C GLU A 262 -3.45 37.12 -47.39
N LEU A 263 -3.16 37.70 -46.21
CA LEU A 263 -2.83 39.13 -46.11
C LEU A 263 -1.54 39.49 -46.86
N LEU A 264 -0.50 38.66 -46.76
CA LEU A 264 0.77 38.88 -47.46
C LEU A 264 0.60 38.75 -48.98
N ALA A 265 -0.24 37.82 -49.45
CA ALA A 265 -0.55 37.68 -50.86
C ALA A 265 -1.27 38.93 -51.41
N GLU A 266 -2.26 39.45 -50.69
CA GLU A 266 -2.97 40.68 -51.06
C GLU A 266 -2.02 41.89 -51.10
N LYS A 267 -1.20 42.07 -50.05
CA LYS A 267 -0.22 43.17 -50.00
C LYS A 267 0.82 43.08 -51.12
N ALA A 268 1.34 41.89 -51.40
CA ALA A 268 2.30 41.67 -52.48
C ALA A 268 1.69 42.01 -53.85
N GLN A 269 0.42 41.63 -54.06
CA GLN A 269 -0.30 41.97 -55.29
C GLN A 269 -0.49 43.48 -55.44
N ILE A 270 -0.96 44.17 -54.39
CA ILE A 270 -1.13 45.63 -54.40
C ILE A 270 0.20 46.33 -54.69
N ALA A 271 1.28 45.96 -54.01
CA ALA A 271 2.60 46.57 -54.21
C ALA A 271 3.14 46.33 -55.64
N GLU A 272 2.87 45.15 -56.23
CA GLU A 272 3.22 44.86 -57.63
C GLU A 272 2.39 45.67 -58.62
N GLU A 273 1.09 45.80 -58.40
CA GLU A 273 0.19 46.62 -59.22
C GLU A 273 0.57 48.10 -59.16
N GLU A 274 0.89 48.63 -57.97
CA GLU A 274 1.37 50.00 -57.79
C GLU A 274 2.74 50.22 -58.46
N ALA A 275 3.67 49.27 -58.34
CA ALA A 275 4.95 49.33 -59.04
C ALA A 275 4.75 49.36 -60.56
N LYS A 276 3.87 48.52 -61.11
CA LYS A 276 3.53 48.51 -62.54
C LYS A 276 2.92 49.83 -62.99
N LEU A 277 1.98 50.39 -62.21
CA LEU A 277 1.34 51.66 -62.52
C LEU A 277 2.35 52.81 -62.51
N LEU A 278 3.25 52.85 -61.51
CA LEU A 278 4.32 53.85 -61.43
C LEU A 278 5.32 53.71 -62.58
N ALA A 279 5.67 52.50 -62.98
CA ALA A 279 6.52 52.23 -64.14
C ALA A 279 5.84 52.68 -65.45
N GLN A 280 4.54 52.45 -65.60
CA GLN A 280 3.76 52.93 -66.74
C GLN A 280 3.73 54.47 -66.77
N ASN A 281 3.41 55.11 -65.65
CA ASN A 281 3.41 56.58 -65.54
C ASN A 281 4.80 57.18 -65.81
N ALA A 282 5.88 56.50 -65.39
CA ALA A 282 7.25 56.91 -65.70
C ALA A 282 7.53 56.80 -67.21
N ALA A 283 7.08 55.73 -67.86
CA ALA A 283 7.22 55.56 -69.30
C ALA A 283 6.42 56.62 -70.08
N GLU A 284 5.23 56.97 -69.63
CA GLU A 284 4.41 58.04 -70.22
C GLU A 284 5.07 59.42 -70.05
N ALA A 285 5.61 59.73 -68.86
CA ALA A 285 6.35 60.97 -68.61
C ALA A 285 7.62 61.09 -69.49
N GLU A 286 8.32 59.98 -69.72
CA GLU A 286 9.47 59.91 -70.62
C GLU A 286 9.08 60.09 -72.09
N GLN A 287 7.95 59.51 -72.52
CA GLN A 287 7.41 59.75 -73.86
C GLN A 287 7.03 61.22 -74.07
N GLU A 288 6.43 61.88 -73.07
CA GLU A 288 6.10 63.30 -73.14
C GLU A 288 7.36 64.18 -73.16
N ARG A 289 8.39 63.84 -72.37
CA ARG A 289 9.71 64.48 -72.43
C ARG A 289 10.30 64.43 -73.85
N GLN A 290 10.26 63.26 -74.49
CA GLN A 290 10.73 63.08 -75.87
C GLN A 290 9.92 63.90 -76.88
N ARG A 291 8.60 64.04 -76.69
CA ARG A 291 7.75 64.92 -77.53
C ARG A 291 8.11 66.39 -77.38
N LEU A 292 8.33 66.86 -76.15
CA LEU A 292 8.74 68.24 -75.87
C LEU A 292 10.12 68.56 -76.48
N GLU A 293 11.05 67.60 -76.45
CA GLU A 293 12.37 67.70 -77.09
C GLU A 293 12.28 67.94 -78.60
N ILE A 294 11.41 67.19 -79.29
CA ILE A 294 11.20 67.31 -80.73
C ILE A 294 10.51 68.65 -81.09
N THR A 295 9.68 69.19 -80.19
CA THR A 295 8.84 70.39 -80.45
C THR A 295 9.55 71.73 -80.15
N ALA A 296 10.75 71.72 -79.57
CA ALA A 296 11.46 72.92 -79.05
C ALA A 296 12.01 73.92 -80.10
N LEU A 297 11.38 74.07 -81.28
CA LEU A 297 11.81 74.97 -82.35
C LEU A 297 10.81 76.12 -82.56
N LYS A 298 11.26 77.37 -82.33
CA LYS A 298 11.18 78.51 -83.28
C LYS A 298 11.55 79.89 -82.71
N THR A 299 11.66 80.09 -81.38
CA THR A 299 12.18 81.35 -80.79
C THR A 299 13.01 81.12 -79.51
N GLU A 300 13.90 82.05 -79.14
CA GLU A 300 14.83 81.90 -78.01
C GLU A 300 14.14 81.94 -76.62
N GLU A 301 12.99 82.63 -76.50
CA GLU A 301 12.15 82.62 -75.30
C GLU A 301 11.35 81.31 -75.14
N GLU A 302 10.77 80.78 -76.22
CA GLU A 302 10.04 79.49 -76.20
C GLU A 302 10.95 78.30 -75.91
N LYS A 303 12.19 78.35 -76.41
CA LYS A 303 13.22 77.33 -76.14
C LYS A 303 13.53 77.22 -74.65
N ARG A 304 13.70 78.35 -73.94
CA ARG A 304 13.97 78.36 -72.49
C ARG A 304 12.80 77.79 -71.67
N LEU A 305 11.56 78.10 -72.07
CA LEU A 305 10.36 77.57 -71.40
C LEU A 305 10.19 76.06 -71.64
N MET A 306 10.47 75.56 -72.84
CA MET A 306 10.42 74.14 -73.16
C MET A 306 11.55 73.35 -72.47
N GLU A 307 12.76 73.91 -72.39
CA GLU A 307 13.87 73.33 -71.62
C GLU A 307 13.53 73.20 -70.13
N GLN A 308 12.84 74.18 -69.55
CA GLN A 308 12.35 74.09 -68.17
C GLN A 308 11.32 72.96 -68.00
N LYS A 309 10.31 72.88 -68.89
CA LYS A 309 9.30 71.81 -68.86
C LYS A 309 9.90 70.42 -69.07
N MET A 310 10.90 70.29 -69.94
CA MET A 310 11.65 69.05 -70.13
C MET A 310 12.38 68.64 -68.86
N ARG A 311 13.06 69.56 -68.17
CA ARG A 311 13.73 69.27 -66.89
C ARG A 311 12.72 68.89 -65.79
N GLU A 312 11.56 69.52 -65.77
CA GLU A 312 10.48 69.17 -64.84
C GLU A 312 9.92 67.76 -65.12
N ALA A 313 9.71 67.41 -66.39
CA ALA A 313 9.28 66.07 -66.81
C ALA A 313 10.35 64.99 -66.54
N GLU A 314 11.63 65.30 -66.77
CA GLU A 314 12.76 64.42 -66.45
C GLU A 314 12.86 64.17 -64.95
N LEU A 315 12.76 65.22 -64.12
CA LEU A 315 12.76 65.11 -62.67
C LEU A 315 11.57 64.27 -62.17
N LEU A 316 10.40 64.40 -62.80
CA LEU A 316 9.21 63.61 -62.49
C LEU A 316 9.39 62.14 -62.87
N ALA A 317 9.90 61.84 -64.07
CA ALA A 317 10.19 60.48 -64.51
C ALA A 317 11.19 59.78 -63.59
N VAL A 318 12.30 60.45 -63.22
CA VAL A 318 13.29 59.89 -62.27
C VAL A 318 12.67 59.61 -60.90
N LYS A 319 11.76 60.46 -60.41
CA LYS A 319 11.05 60.22 -59.15
C LYS A 319 10.11 59.00 -59.24
N LEU A 320 9.36 58.88 -60.34
CA LEU A 320 8.44 57.76 -60.57
C LEU A 320 9.18 56.43 -60.71
N VAL A 321 10.32 56.39 -61.41
CA VAL A 321 11.18 55.19 -61.49
C VAL A 321 11.70 54.79 -60.12
N LYS A 322 12.22 55.74 -59.33
CA LYS A 322 12.72 55.44 -57.96
C LYS A 322 11.63 54.89 -57.05
N GLU A 323 10.42 55.43 -57.12
CA GLU A 323 9.30 54.96 -56.32
C GLU A 323 8.78 53.61 -56.82
N SER A 324 8.75 53.38 -58.14
CA SER A 324 8.47 52.08 -58.74
C SER A 324 9.46 51.01 -58.27
N ASP A 325 10.76 51.29 -58.30
CA ASP A 325 11.80 50.37 -57.83
C ASP A 325 11.66 50.08 -56.33
N ARG A 326 11.26 51.08 -55.53
CA ARG A 326 10.99 50.90 -54.10
C ARG A 326 9.81 49.95 -53.88
N ARG A 327 8.70 50.16 -54.60
CA ARG A 327 7.50 49.30 -54.53
C ARG A 327 7.76 47.89 -55.07
N ALA A 328 8.58 47.75 -56.11
CA ALA A 328 8.98 46.45 -56.65
C ALA A 328 9.80 45.64 -55.63
N LYS A 329 10.75 46.29 -54.93
CA LYS A 329 11.51 45.65 -53.82
C LYS A 329 10.62 45.28 -52.64
N GLU A 330 9.66 46.13 -52.30
CA GLU A 330 8.66 45.84 -51.27
C GLU A 330 7.80 44.63 -51.65
N ALA A 331 7.36 44.53 -52.91
CA ALA A 331 6.63 43.37 -53.42
C ALA A 331 7.46 42.07 -53.40
N GLU A 332 8.76 42.16 -53.70
CA GLU A 332 9.68 41.01 -53.61
C GLU A 332 9.86 40.53 -52.16
N HIS A 333 10.03 41.44 -51.21
CA HIS A 333 10.09 41.10 -49.79
C HIS A 333 8.78 40.45 -49.30
N LEU A 334 7.63 41.03 -49.64
CA LEU A 334 6.31 40.48 -49.28
C LEU A 334 6.08 39.08 -49.90
N ARG A 335 6.63 38.82 -51.09
CA ARG A 335 6.62 37.47 -51.70
C ARG A 335 7.48 36.47 -50.93
N GLN A 336 8.62 36.89 -50.41
CA GLN A 336 9.46 36.04 -49.56
C GLN A 336 8.74 35.71 -48.25
N ASP A 337 8.19 36.71 -47.57
CA ASP A 337 7.40 36.52 -46.34
C ASP A 337 6.19 35.58 -46.59
N LEU A 338 5.51 35.73 -47.73
CA LEU A 338 4.42 34.85 -48.15
C LEU A 338 4.88 33.39 -48.31
N HIS A 339 6.07 33.18 -48.87
CA HIS A 339 6.63 31.84 -49.02
C HIS A 339 6.89 31.19 -47.66
N GLU A 340 7.50 31.93 -46.73
CA GLU A 340 7.74 31.47 -45.35
C GLU A 340 6.42 31.14 -44.61
N ALA A 341 5.39 31.99 -44.78
CA ALA A 341 4.07 31.74 -44.22
C ALA A 341 3.40 30.47 -44.80
N ARG A 342 3.57 30.18 -46.10
CA ARG A 342 3.06 28.94 -46.71
C ARG A 342 3.82 27.69 -46.25
N GLU A 343 5.13 27.79 -46.03
CA GLU A 343 5.88 26.68 -45.45
C GLU A 343 5.45 26.39 -44.01
N ALA A 344 5.21 27.43 -43.21
CA ALA A 344 4.70 27.29 -41.86
C ALA A 344 3.29 26.66 -41.84
N GLU A 345 2.42 27.03 -42.78
CA GLU A 345 1.11 26.40 -42.99
C GLU A 345 1.26 24.89 -43.28
N GLN A 346 2.15 24.53 -44.21
CA GLN A 346 2.38 23.13 -44.57
C GLN A 346 2.94 22.31 -43.40
N LYS A 347 3.86 22.89 -42.60
CA LYS A 347 4.39 22.24 -41.38
C LYS A 347 3.29 22.02 -40.33
N ALA A 348 2.44 23.02 -40.09
CA ALA A 348 1.32 22.90 -39.16
C ALA A 348 0.32 21.82 -39.61
N LYS A 349 0.01 21.77 -40.91
CA LYS A 349 -0.85 20.73 -41.51
C LYS A 349 -0.24 19.33 -41.39
N GLN A 350 1.07 19.20 -41.62
CA GLN A 350 1.77 17.93 -41.46
C GLN A 350 1.73 17.45 -40.00
N LYS A 351 1.95 18.34 -39.04
CA LYS A 351 1.88 18.01 -37.60
C LYS A 351 0.50 17.47 -37.21
N LEU A 352 -0.59 18.05 -37.71
CA LEU A 352 -1.95 17.54 -37.49
C LEU A 352 -2.17 16.14 -38.10
N LEU A 353 -1.60 15.87 -39.28
CA LEU A 353 -1.67 14.55 -39.90
C LEU A 353 -0.90 13.49 -39.12
N ASP A 354 0.26 13.85 -38.57
CA ASP A 354 1.08 12.93 -37.77
C ASP A 354 0.39 12.57 -36.44
N ILE A 355 -0.24 13.55 -35.78
CA ILE A 355 -1.08 13.32 -34.59
C ILE A 355 -2.25 12.36 -34.92
N THR A 356 -2.88 12.53 -36.09
CA THR A 356 -3.99 11.68 -36.52
C THR A 356 -3.54 10.25 -36.88
N ARG A 357 -2.35 10.08 -37.46
CA ARG A 357 -1.79 8.76 -37.83
C ARG A 357 -1.44 7.90 -36.61
N LEU A 358 -1.03 8.52 -35.51
CA LEU A 358 -0.79 7.84 -34.23
C LEU A 358 -2.07 7.21 -33.62
N ASN A 359 -3.25 7.55 -34.13
CA ASN A 359 -4.54 7.01 -33.69
C ASN A 359 -5.03 5.78 -34.48
N TYR A 360 -4.26 5.28 -35.44
CA TYR A 360 -4.49 3.99 -36.11
C TYR A 360 -3.35 2.98 -35.90
N PRO A 361 -3.00 2.60 -34.66
CA PRO A 361 -2.53 1.25 -34.44
C PRO A 361 -3.75 0.35 -34.57
N HIS A 362 -3.76 -0.49 -35.61
CA HIS A 362 -4.47 -1.76 -35.74
C HIS A 362 -5.40 -2.06 -34.55
N MET A 363 -6.71 -2.00 -34.76
CA MET A 363 -7.69 -2.41 -33.75
C MET A 363 -7.27 -3.78 -33.20
N VAL A 364 -6.78 -3.80 -31.96
CA VAL A 364 -6.58 -5.04 -31.23
C VAL A 364 -7.98 -5.61 -31.10
N LYS A 365 -8.22 -6.74 -31.76
CA LYS A 365 -9.42 -7.54 -31.52
C LYS A 365 -9.40 -7.88 -30.03
N TYR A 366 -10.20 -7.18 -29.24
CA TYR A 366 -10.56 -7.65 -27.91
C TYR A 366 -11.09 -9.08 -28.08
N PRO A 367 -10.64 -10.06 -27.28
CA PRO A 367 -11.32 -11.33 -27.22
C PRO A 367 -12.75 -11.03 -26.76
N GLN A 368 -13.71 -11.20 -27.66
CA GLN A 368 -15.12 -11.23 -27.28
C GLN A 368 -15.30 -12.44 -26.37
N TYR A 369 -15.29 -12.23 -25.05
CA TYR A 369 -15.91 -13.14 -24.12
C TYR A 369 -17.42 -13.07 -24.36
N SER A 370 -17.90 -13.99 -25.18
CA SER A 370 -19.32 -14.31 -25.24
C SER A 370 -19.69 -15.09 -23.97
N PRO A 371 -20.75 -14.71 -23.25
CA PRO A 371 -21.28 -15.54 -22.20
C PRO A 371 -22.09 -16.65 -22.88
N THR A 372 -21.51 -17.84 -23.00
CA THR A 372 -22.27 -19.03 -23.42
C THR A 372 -22.19 -20.13 -22.37
N ASP A 373 -23.40 -20.46 -21.91
CA ASP A 373 -23.87 -21.76 -21.46
C ASP A 373 -23.20 -22.42 -20.25
N THR A 374 -23.85 -22.17 -19.12
CA THR A 374 -24.21 -23.22 -18.15
C THR A 374 -24.86 -24.41 -18.86
N ARG A 375 -24.09 -25.44 -19.19
CA ARG A 375 -24.62 -26.81 -19.34
C ARG A 375 -23.65 -27.83 -18.75
N ASP A 376 -24.25 -28.69 -17.96
CA ASP A 376 -23.70 -29.83 -17.24
C ASP A 376 -22.67 -30.63 -18.04
N ALA A 377 -21.50 -30.82 -17.44
CA ALA A 377 -20.59 -31.89 -17.81
C ALA A 377 -20.54 -32.88 -16.63
N ASN A 378 -21.25 -33.99 -16.82
CA ASN A 378 -21.20 -35.20 -16.01
C ASN A 378 -19.75 -35.58 -15.68
N PHE A 379 -19.57 -35.93 -14.41
CA PHE A 379 -18.41 -36.66 -13.89
C PHE A 379 -18.16 -37.92 -14.71
N ASP A 380 -17.10 -37.93 -15.52
CA ASP A 380 -16.49 -39.16 -15.98
C ASP A 380 -15.35 -39.56 -15.04
N LYS A 381 -15.43 -40.79 -14.54
CA LYS A 381 -14.44 -41.43 -13.67
C LYS A 381 -13.23 -41.83 -14.53
N GLY A 382 -12.42 -40.86 -14.89
CA GLY A 382 -11.08 -41.07 -15.45
C GLY A 382 -10.04 -40.87 -14.36
N SER A 383 -9.37 -41.94 -13.94
CA SER A 383 -8.15 -41.85 -13.11
C SER A 383 -7.06 -41.10 -13.89
N ILE A 384 -7.00 -39.78 -13.74
CA ILE A 384 -5.90 -38.96 -14.27
C ILE A 384 -4.67 -39.24 -13.41
N LYS A 385 -3.84 -40.19 -13.86
CA LYS A 385 -2.44 -40.30 -13.43
C LYS A 385 -1.72 -39.05 -13.96
N LEU A 386 -1.61 -38.02 -13.14
CA LEU A 386 -0.71 -36.90 -13.35
C LEU A 386 0.73 -37.39 -13.10
N ASP A 387 1.44 -37.77 -14.16
CA ASP A 387 2.90 -37.90 -14.14
C ASP A 387 3.50 -36.50 -14.02
N LEU A 388 3.66 -36.03 -12.77
CA LEU A 388 4.49 -34.88 -12.43
C LEU A 388 5.93 -35.20 -12.80
N LYS A 389 6.47 -34.51 -13.81
CA LYS A 389 7.86 -34.70 -14.24
C LYS A 389 8.80 -34.28 -13.10
N ASP A 390 9.90 -34.99 -12.97
CA ASP A 390 10.96 -34.82 -11.96
C ASP A 390 11.51 -33.37 -11.85
N ILE A 391 11.32 -32.57 -12.92
CA ILE A 391 11.65 -31.14 -12.99
C ILE A 391 10.70 -30.29 -12.13
N ASP A 392 9.40 -30.58 -12.14
CA ASP A 392 8.39 -29.83 -11.38
C ASP A 392 8.51 -30.13 -9.87
N LEU A 393 8.86 -31.37 -9.52
CA LEU A 393 9.20 -31.77 -8.15
C LEU A 393 10.45 -31.06 -7.63
N LYS A 394 11.50 -30.93 -8.45
CA LYS A 394 12.70 -30.17 -8.09
C LYS A 394 12.42 -28.68 -7.95
N ARG A 395 11.61 -28.10 -8.84
CA ARG A 395 11.19 -26.70 -8.77
C ARG A 395 10.38 -26.43 -7.49
N LEU A 396 9.41 -27.29 -7.19
CA LEU A 396 8.62 -27.21 -5.97
C LEU A 396 9.49 -27.40 -4.72
N SER A 397 10.42 -28.34 -4.72
CA SER A 397 11.38 -28.54 -3.63
C SER A 397 12.25 -27.31 -3.40
N PHE A 398 12.74 -26.66 -4.46
CA PHE A 398 13.53 -25.44 -4.36
C PHE A 398 12.69 -24.27 -3.84
N GLU A 399 11.43 -24.18 -4.26
CA GLU A 399 10.48 -23.16 -3.81
C GLU A 399 10.12 -23.34 -2.33
N ILE A 400 9.90 -24.58 -1.87
CA ILE A 400 9.70 -24.92 -0.46
C ILE A 400 10.94 -24.58 0.37
N GLU A 401 12.14 -24.93 -0.11
CA GLU A 401 13.37 -24.63 0.64
C GLU A 401 13.63 -23.11 0.69
N ARG A 402 13.31 -22.37 -0.38
CA ARG A 402 13.36 -20.91 -0.39
C ARG A 402 12.38 -20.31 0.62
N GLU A 403 11.11 -20.73 0.61
CA GLU A 403 10.12 -20.27 1.60
C GLU A 403 10.53 -20.61 3.03
N ARG A 404 11.15 -21.78 3.24
CA ARG A 404 11.68 -22.19 4.55
C ARG A 404 12.82 -21.30 5.01
N LEU A 405 13.77 -20.98 4.12
CA LEU A 405 14.88 -20.07 4.43
C LEU A 405 14.37 -18.65 4.72
N ASP A 406 13.44 -18.14 3.92
CA ASP A 406 12.78 -16.84 4.14
C ASP A 406 12.07 -16.81 5.51
N TYR A 407 11.38 -17.90 5.87
CA TYR A 407 10.75 -18.04 7.18
C TYR A 407 11.77 -18.01 8.32
N LEU A 408 12.87 -18.77 8.20
CA LEU A 408 13.93 -18.80 9.22
C LEU A 408 14.61 -17.45 9.38
N GLU A 409 14.85 -16.74 8.28
CA GLU A 409 15.43 -15.40 8.32
C GLU A 409 14.48 -14.40 9.00
N LYS A 410 13.18 -14.44 8.65
CA LYS A 410 12.16 -13.61 9.31
C LYS A 410 12.05 -13.94 10.81
N SER A 411 12.08 -15.22 11.18
CA SER A 411 12.05 -15.66 12.58
C SER A 411 13.26 -15.12 13.35
N ARG A 412 14.46 -15.20 12.77
CA ARG A 412 15.68 -14.66 13.40
C ARG A 412 15.60 -13.15 13.58
N LYS A 413 15.18 -12.41 12.54
CA LYS A 413 14.99 -10.95 12.63
C LYS A 413 13.97 -10.56 13.69
N PHE A 414 12.91 -11.35 13.82
CA PHE A 414 11.89 -11.15 14.84
C PHE A 414 12.45 -11.38 16.27
N GLU A 415 13.25 -12.43 16.47
CA GLU A 415 13.95 -12.68 17.74
C GLU A 415 14.94 -11.57 18.09
N ASP A 416 15.77 -11.14 17.14
CA ASP A 416 16.74 -10.05 17.33
C ASP A 416 16.03 -8.76 17.75
N ARG A 417 14.91 -8.41 17.09
CA ARG A 417 14.12 -7.23 17.43
C ARG A 417 13.43 -7.34 18.80
N LEU A 418 13.08 -8.55 19.22
CA LEU A 418 12.50 -8.78 20.54
C LEU A 418 13.54 -8.56 21.64
N GLU A 419 14.80 -8.96 21.40
CA GLU A 419 15.92 -8.66 22.29
C GLU A 419 16.27 -7.16 22.31
N GLU A 420 16.16 -6.48 21.18
CA GLU A 420 16.29 -5.02 21.11
C GLU A 420 15.19 -4.33 21.93
N LEU A 421 13.92 -4.72 21.77
CA LEU A 421 12.80 -4.20 22.56
C LEU A 421 13.03 -4.42 24.07
N LYS A 422 13.51 -5.60 24.46
CA LYS A 422 13.88 -5.89 25.86
C LYS A 422 14.94 -4.92 26.36
N SER A 423 15.97 -4.68 25.56
CA SER A 423 17.07 -3.78 25.92
C SER A 423 16.59 -2.33 26.04
N GLU A 424 15.80 -1.85 25.08
CA GLU A 424 15.23 -0.49 25.08
C GLU A 424 14.29 -0.25 26.25
N ILE A 425 13.33 -1.17 26.47
CA ILE A 425 12.38 -1.06 27.57
C ILE A 425 13.13 -1.08 28.89
N HIS A 426 14.10 -1.98 29.08
CA HIS A 426 14.91 -2.03 30.30
C HIS A 426 15.65 -0.72 30.58
N ALA A 427 16.20 -0.04 29.56
CA ALA A 427 16.90 1.23 29.71
C ALA A 427 15.99 2.39 30.16
N LEU A 428 14.69 2.33 29.84
CA LEU A 428 13.70 3.37 30.15
C LEU A 428 12.92 3.09 31.45
N LYS A 429 13.27 2.00 32.12
CA LYS A 429 12.68 1.61 33.39
C LYS A 429 13.00 2.67 34.44
N LEU A 430 11.98 3.16 35.13
CA LEU A 430 12.20 3.97 36.33
C LEU A 430 12.96 3.10 37.33
N GLU A 431 14.15 3.53 37.73
CA GLU A 431 14.80 2.97 38.91
C GLU A 431 13.85 3.23 40.09
N GLU A 432 13.19 2.18 40.58
CA GLU A 432 12.50 2.29 41.85
C GLU A 432 13.56 2.54 42.93
N LYS A 433 13.59 3.77 43.47
CA LYS A 433 13.91 3.96 44.88
C LYS A 433 13.00 3.00 45.64
N GLN A 434 13.56 1.90 46.14
CA GLN A 434 12.97 0.94 47.09
C GLN A 434 11.55 1.30 47.53
N SER A 435 10.56 0.99 46.70
CA SER A 435 9.19 0.86 47.17
C SER A 435 9.15 -0.49 47.87
N GLY A 436 9.20 -0.47 49.20
CA GLY A 436 9.07 -1.67 50.02
C GLY A 436 7.82 -2.46 49.64
N LEU A 437 8.02 -3.53 48.90
CA LEU A 437 7.16 -4.72 48.83
C LEU A 437 7.88 -5.89 49.54
N TYR A 438 8.51 -5.56 50.67
CA TYR A 438 8.78 -6.47 51.76
C TYR A 438 8.00 -5.96 52.98
N SER A 439 6.75 -6.39 53.11
CA SER A 439 6.14 -6.67 54.42
C SER A 439 4.96 -7.61 54.26
#